data_AF-A0AAE3K2C6-F1
#
_entry.id   AF-A0AAE3K2C6-F1
#
_cell.length_a   1.000
_cell.length_b   1.000
_cell.length_c   1.000
_cell.angle_alpha   90.00
_cell.angle_beta   90.00
_cell.angle_gamma   90.00
#
_symmetry.space_group_name_H-M   'P 1'
#
loop_
_entity.id
_entity.type
_entity.pdbx_description
1 polymer ?
#
loop_
_entity_poly.entity_id
_entity_poly.type
_entity_poly.pdbx_seq_one_letter_code
_entity_poly.pdbx_strand_id
1 'polypeptide(L)'
;MVKLSLDDDDLVVLEHFVSLPHLTSYKFSKLTKIPNATAWRLFLKLAELGLIKKSSKGFAITPRGVVLTYIFTAKKNVKAHCLKLLKELWRYGGSEEELGKFIDDFYKVITSAGISPFIVCFNQPITIAMMMYNRLNEVSEDSKKVIAEMLLNYFSPVEVNGCRVLISYDGEGRPYAIAAKCRKEGIKLNYYCSEIEKIVGKVNATLPRGLR
;
A
#
# COMPACT_ATOMS: atom_id res chain seq x y z
N MET A 1 -26.71 3.74 -8.11
CA MET A 1 -25.30 3.57 -7.68
C MET A 1 -25.26 3.72 -6.17
N VAL A 2 -24.96 2.66 -5.40
CA VAL A 2 -24.92 2.73 -3.93
C VAL A 2 -23.79 3.66 -3.52
N LYS A 3 -24.10 4.73 -2.79
CA LYS A 3 -23.10 5.63 -2.22
C LYS A 3 -22.47 4.90 -1.04
N LEU A 4 -21.33 4.24 -1.27
CA LEU A 4 -20.53 3.63 -0.21
C LEU A 4 -19.91 4.76 0.62
N SER A 5 -20.38 4.91 1.86
CA SER A 5 -19.85 5.85 2.85
C SER A 5 -19.77 5.19 4.22
N LEU A 6 -18.79 5.60 5.02
CA LEU A 6 -18.73 5.28 6.44
C LEU A 6 -19.55 6.31 7.20
N ASP A 7 -20.45 5.85 8.07
CA ASP A 7 -21.06 6.71 9.08
C ASP A 7 -20.13 6.83 10.32
N ASP A 8 -20.51 7.69 11.27
CA ASP A 8 -19.70 7.94 12.46
C ASP A 8 -19.53 6.68 13.32
N ASP A 9 -20.55 5.84 13.41
CA ASP A 9 -20.51 4.58 14.16
C ASP A 9 -19.56 3.57 13.49
N ASP A 10 -19.59 3.46 12.16
CA ASP A 10 -18.66 2.66 11.38
C ASP A 10 -17.22 3.08 11.65
N LEU A 11 -16.96 4.40 11.62
CA LEU A 11 -15.63 4.94 11.85
C LEU A 11 -15.17 4.66 13.29
N VAL A 12 -16.03 4.88 14.30
CA VAL A 12 -15.70 4.55 15.70
C VAL A 12 -15.33 3.08 15.86
N VAL A 13 -16.05 2.16 15.22
CA VAL A 13 -15.71 0.73 15.25
C VAL A 13 -14.33 0.49 14.63
N LEU A 14 -14.07 1.04 13.45
CA LEU A 14 -12.80 0.88 12.76
C LEU A 14 -11.61 1.47 13.52
N GLU A 15 -11.79 2.61 14.20
CA GLU A 15 -10.77 3.20 15.06
C GLU A 15 -10.40 2.27 16.23
N HIS A 16 -11.37 1.59 16.84
CA HIS A 16 -11.09 0.59 17.87
C HIS A 16 -10.34 -0.62 17.33
N PHE A 17 -10.67 -1.05 16.12
CA PHE A 17 -9.96 -2.12 15.44
C PHE A 17 -8.51 -1.76 15.09
N VAL A 18 -8.21 -0.49 14.83
CA VAL A 18 -6.83 -0.04 14.62
C VAL A 18 -6.02 -0.16 15.91
N SER A 19 -6.59 0.17 17.07
CA SER A 19 -5.91 0.03 18.37
C SER A 19 -5.90 -1.42 18.88
N LEU A 20 -6.92 -2.20 18.56
CA LEU A 20 -7.09 -3.59 18.94
C LEU A 20 -7.36 -4.40 17.66
N PRO A 21 -6.31 -4.89 16.97
CA PRO A 21 -6.45 -5.55 15.67
C PRO A 21 -7.38 -6.77 15.66
N HIS A 22 -7.69 -7.33 16.83
CA HIS A 22 -8.67 -8.39 17.02
C HIS A 22 -9.70 -8.02 18.08
N LEU A 23 -10.99 -8.10 17.71
CA LEU A 23 -12.11 -7.81 18.60
C LEU A 23 -13.26 -8.79 18.40
N THR A 24 -13.94 -9.11 19.51
CA THR A 24 -15.28 -9.68 19.50
C THR A 24 -16.30 -8.57 19.71
N SER A 25 -17.53 -8.75 19.21
CA SER A 25 -18.61 -7.78 19.44
C SER A 25 -18.87 -7.58 20.94
N TYR A 26 -18.73 -8.65 21.75
CA TYR A 26 -18.84 -8.59 23.20
C TYR A 26 -17.76 -7.71 23.85
N LYS A 27 -16.49 -7.88 23.47
CA LYS A 27 -15.39 -7.07 24.00
C LYS A 27 -15.55 -5.60 23.59
N PHE A 28 -15.89 -5.35 22.32
CA PHE A 28 -16.18 -4.00 21.83
C PHE A 28 -17.34 -3.35 22.59
N SER A 29 -18.43 -4.10 22.82
CA SER A 29 -19.59 -3.64 23.59
C SER A 29 -19.21 -3.22 25.00
N LYS A 30 -18.36 -4.01 25.68
CA LYS A 30 -17.86 -3.68 27.03
C LYS A 30 -17.00 -2.41 27.05
N LEU A 31 -16.21 -2.17 26.01
CA LEU A 31 -15.34 -1.00 25.92
C LEU A 31 -16.09 0.30 25.60
N THR A 32 -17.12 0.22 24.73
CA THR A 32 -17.79 1.41 24.17
C THR A 32 -19.16 1.67 24.76
N LYS A 33 -19.72 0.73 25.54
CA LYS A 33 -21.11 0.72 26.01
C LYS A 33 -22.16 0.59 24.88
N ILE A 34 -21.75 0.41 23.63
CA ILE A 34 -22.66 0.07 22.53
C ILE A 34 -23.26 -1.32 22.79
N PRO A 35 -24.58 -1.54 22.65
CA PRO A 35 -25.18 -2.85 22.85
C PRO A 35 -24.55 -3.93 21.97
N ASN A 36 -24.31 -5.12 22.52
CA ASN A 36 -23.65 -6.22 21.80
C ASN A 36 -24.35 -6.59 20.49
N ALA A 37 -25.69 -6.58 20.46
CA ALA A 37 -26.46 -6.82 19.24
C ALA A 37 -26.19 -5.77 18.15
N THR A 38 -26.07 -4.49 18.54
CA THR A 38 -25.71 -3.38 17.63
C THR A 38 -24.26 -3.53 17.14
N ALA A 39 -23.32 -3.80 18.05
CA ALA A 39 -21.93 -4.06 17.70
C ALA A 39 -21.80 -5.22 16.70
N TRP A 40 -22.55 -6.31 16.90
CA TRP A 40 -22.57 -7.44 15.98
C TRP A 40 -23.07 -7.04 14.59
N ARG A 41 -24.16 -6.26 14.49
CA ARG A 41 -24.67 -5.75 13.20
C ARG A 41 -23.66 -4.86 12.49
N LEU A 42 -23.02 -3.94 13.21
CA LEU A 42 -21.95 -3.10 12.66
C LEU A 42 -20.77 -3.95 12.17
N PHE A 43 -20.36 -4.97 12.93
CA PHE A 43 -19.28 -5.86 12.53
C PHE A 43 -19.64 -6.65 11.26
N LEU A 44 -20.88 -7.15 11.13
CA LEU A 44 -21.33 -7.82 9.91
C LEU A 44 -21.31 -6.88 8.70
N LYS A 45 -21.85 -5.66 8.85
CA LYS A 45 -21.81 -4.62 7.80
C LYS A 45 -20.37 -4.33 7.36
N LEU A 46 -19.46 -4.08 8.29
CA LEU A 46 -18.06 -3.81 7.99
C LEU A 46 -17.33 -5.01 7.39
N ALA A 47 -17.74 -6.24 7.73
CA ALA A 47 -17.21 -7.45 7.14
C ALA A 47 -17.68 -7.66 5.70
N GLU A 48 -18.95 -7.37 5.39
CA GLU A 48 -19.49 -7.37 4.04
C GLU A 48 -18.79 -6.34 3.14
N LEU A 49 -18.42 -5.19 3.71
CA LEU A 49 -17.62 -4.16 3.02
C LEU A 49 -16.12 -4.51 2.88
N GLY A 50 -15.70 -5.66 3.44
CA GLY A 50 -14.32 -6.14 3.43
C GLY A 50 -13.36 -5.31 4.28
N LEU A 51 -13.86 -4.51 5.21
CA LEU A 51 -13.06 -3.62 6.08
C LEU A 51 -12.55 -4.37 7.32
N ILE A 52 -13.31 -5.37 7.75
CA ILE A 52 -12.88 -6.36 8.73
C ILE A 52 -13.16 -7.76 8.17
N LYS A 53 -12.61 -8.80 8.80
CA LYS A 53 -12.85 -10.20 8.44
C LYS A 53 -13.01 -11.06 9.68
N LYS A 54 -13.81 -12.13 9.60
CA LYS A 54 -13.87 -13.13 10.67
C LYS A 54 -12.49 -13.79 10.84
N SER A 55 -12.14 -14.07 12.09
CA SER A 55 -10.90 -14.74 12.50
C SER A 55 -11.19 -15.66 13.68
N SER A 56 -10.24 -16.52 14.04
CA SER A 56 -10.39 -17.42 15.21
C SER A 56 -10.61 -16.67 16.54
N LYS A 57 -10.21 -15.39 16.62
CA LYS A 57 -10.33 -14.53 17.81
C LYS A 57 -11.51 -13.54 17.73
N GLY A 58 -12.48 -13.77 16.85
CA GLY A 58 -13.58 -12.85 16.58
C GLY A 58 -13.46 -12.24 15.18
N PHE A 59 -13.19 -10.94 15.11
CA PHE A 59 -12.94 -10.23 13.85
C PHE A 59 -11.56 -9.60 13.87
N ALA A 60 -11.00 -9.36 12.68
CA ALA A 60 -9.74 -8.68 12.48
C ALA A 60 -9.87 -7.61 11.41
N ILE A 61 -9.20 -6.47 11.57
CA ILE A 61 -9.18 -5.43 10.54
C ILE A 61 -8.39 -5.87 9.31
N THR A 62 -8.86 -5.49 8.12
CA THR A 62 -8.16 -5.72 6.86
C THR A 62 -7.29 -4.52 6.49
N PRO A 63 -6.29 -4.67 5.59
CA PRO A 63 -5.56 -3.52 5.06
C PRO A 63 -6.48 -2.43 4.50
N ARG A 64 -7.56 -2.84 3.82
CA ARG A 64 -8.61 -1.94 3.34
C ARG A 64 -9.30 -1.18 4.47
N GLY A 65 -9.66 -1.87 5.56
CA GLY A 65 -10.18 -1.22 6.77
C GLY A 65 -9.21 -0.17 7.29
N VAL A 66 -7.93 -0.51 7.45
CA VAL A 66 -6.93 0.43 7.99
C VAL A 66 -6.73 1.67 7.12
N VAL A 67 -6.65 1.51 5.79
CA VAL A 67 -6.51 2.65 4.87
C VAL A 67 -7.74 3.56 4.93
N LEU A 68 -8.96 3.00 4.89
CA LEU A 68 -10.16 3.83 4.98
C LEU A 68 -10.26 4.53 6.34
N THR A 69 -9.90 3.87 7.44
CA THR A 69 -9.81 4.53 8.75
C THR A 69 -8.84 5.70 8.71
N TYR A 70 -7.64 5.52 8.13
CA TYR A 70 -6.64 6.58 8.01
C TYR A 70 -7.15 7.79 7.22
N ILE A 71 -7.83 7.54 6.10
CA ILE A 71 -8.37 8.59 5.22
C ILE A 71 -9.45 9.39 5.94
N PHE A 72 -10.39 8.71 6.61
CA PHE A 72 -11.60 9.35 7.13
C PHE A 72 -11.54 9.77 8.60
N THR A 73 -10.60 9.27 9.40
CA THR A 73 -10.44 9.73 10.78
C THR A 73 -9.78 11.11 10.86
N ALA A 74 -10.31 11.98 11.72
CA ALA A 74 -9.67 13.24 12.09
C ALA A 74 -8.62 13.06 13.21
N LYS A 75 -8.58 11.90 13.87
CA LYS A 75 -7.79 11.67 15.09
C LYS A 75 -6.34 11.33 14.74
N LYS A 76 -5.40 12.25 15.03
CA LYS A 76 -3.96 12.08 14.71
C LYS A 76 -3.34 10.82 15.32
N ASN A 77 -3.72 10.48 16.55
CA ASN A 77 -3.26 9.25 17.22
C ASN A 77 -3.78 7.98 16.53
N VAL A 78 -5.00 7.99 15.98
CA VAL A 78 -5.50 6.87 15.17
C VAL A 78 -4.72 6.79 13.87
N LYS A 79 -4.51 7.92 13.18
CA LYS A 79 -3.71 7.94 11.94
C LYS A 79 -2.32 7.33 12.14
N ALA A 80 -1.63 7.67 13.22
CA ALA A 80 -0.33 7.07 13.56
C ALA A 80 -0.41 5.54 13.73
N HIS A 81 -1.41 5.04 14.47
CA HIS A 81 -1.61 3.59 14.62
C HIS A 81 -1.96 2.91 13.28
N CYS A 82 -2.74 3.56 12.41
CA CYS A 82 -3.02 3.05 11.08
C CYS A 82 -1.74 2.83 10.28
N LEU A 83 -0.83 3.82 10.29
CA LEU A 83 0.44 3.74 9.55
C LEU A 83 1.32 2.61 10.07
N LYS A 84 1.45 2.49 11.39
CA LYS A 84 2.18 1.39 12.02
C LYS A 84 1.61 0.02 11.63
N LEU A 85 0.28 -0.13 11.71
CA LEU A 85 -0.39 -1.38 11.35
C LEU A 85 -0.29 -1.68 9.85
N LEU A 86 -0.39 -0.68 8.99
CA LEU A 86 -0.22 -0.84 7.54
C LEU A 86 1.20 -1.26 7.17
N LYS A 87 2.23 -0.75 7.85
CA LYS A 87 3.59 -1.22 7.65
C LYS A 87 3.71 -2.72 7.86
N GLU A 88 3.11 -3.23 8.93
CA GLU A 88 3.12 -4.67 9.22
C GLU A 88 2.32 -5.46 8.17
N LEU A 89 1.10 -5.01 7.87
CA LEU A 89 0.19 -5.69 6.93
C LEU A 89 0.73 -5.72 5.49
N TRP A 90 1.38 -4.65 5.05
CA TRP A 90 1.98 -4.53 3.73
C TRP A 90 3.46 -4.93 3.69
N ARG A 91 4.04 -5.29 4.84
CA ARG A 91 5.49 -5.58 4.98
C ARG A 91 6.36 -4.45 4.44
N TYR A 92 5.95 -3.21 4.66
CA TYR A 92 6.66 -2.02 4.20
C TYR A 92 7.79 -1.64 5.16
N GLY A 93 9.02 -1.63 4.66
CA GLY A 93 10.24 -1.38 5.45
C GLY A 93 10.63 0.09 5.60
N GLY A 94 9.99 1.02 4.90
CA GLY A 94 10.29 2.46 4.98
C GLY A 94 9.65 3.16 6.17
N SER A 95 9.63 4.49 6.18
CA SER A 95 9.12 5.27 7.31
C SER A 95 7.58 5.38 7.33
N GLU A 96 7.00 5.58 8.51
CA GLU A 96 5.56 5.85 8.64
C GLU A 96 5.17 7.19 8.00
N GLU A 97 6.07 8.17 8.03
CA GLU A 97 5.85 9.49 7.40
C GLU A 97 5.72 9.35 5.88
N GLU A 98 6.64 8.63 5.23
CA GLU A 98 6.58 8.37 3.79
C GLU A 98 5.30 7.62 3.42
N LEU A 99 4.92 6.62 4.23
CA LEU A 99 3.68 5.87 4.01
C LEU A 99 2.43 6.75 4.14
N GLY A 100 2.42 7.70 5.09
CA GLY A 100 1.34 8.66 5.25
C GLY A 100 1.19 9.55 4.03
N LYS A 101 2.29 10.16 3.57
CA LYS A 101 2.31 10.98 2.35
C LYS A 101 1.84 10.20 1.12
N PHE A 102 2.22 8.92 1.02
CA PHE A 102 1.75 8.04 -0.04
C PHE A 102 0.23 7.83 -0.02
N ILE A 103 -0.37 7.60 1.15
CA ILE A 103 -1.82 7.41 1.25
C ILE A 103 -2.56 8.73 0.96
N ASP A 104 -2.04 9.87 1.43
CA ASP A 104 -2.61 11.19 1.16
C ASP A 104 -2.55 11.53 -0.34
N ASP A 105 -1.40 11.34 -0.98
CA ASP A 105 -1.23 11.53 -2.43
C ASP A 105 -2.12 10.58 -3.23
N PHE A 106 -2.18 9.31 -2.83
CA PHE A 106 -3.07 8.33 -3.44
C PHE A 106 -4.53 8.78 -3.38
N TYR A 107 -5.00 9.19 -2.19
CA TYR A 107 -6.38 9.64 -2.00
C TYR A 107 -6.69 10.87 -2.86
N LYS A 108 -5.76 11.84 -2.93
CA LYS A 108 -5.87 13.01 -3.80
C LYS A 108 -5.96 12.62 -5.28
N VAL A 109 -5.11 11.71 -5.76
CA VAL A 109 -5.10 11.26 -7.16
C VAL A 109 -6.42 10.58 -7.52
N ILE A 110 -6.88 9.62 -6.72
CA ILE A 110 -8.10 8.88 -7.06
C ILE A 110 -9.35 9.76 -6.98
N THR A 111 -9.44 10.67 -6.01
CA THR A 111 -10.59 11.58 -5.88
C THR A 111 -10.64 12.60 -7.00
N SER A 112 -9.48 13.12 -7.43
CA SER A 112 -9.37 13.99 -8.61
C SER A 112 -9.79 13.29 -9.90
N ALA A 113 -9.62 11.96 -9.98
CA ALA A 113 -10.10 11.13 -11.08
C ALA A 113 -11.57 10.67 -10.94
N GLY A 114 -12.30 11.10 -9.92
CA GLY A 114 -13.68 10.68 -9.66
C GLY A 114 -13.83 9.24 -9.15
N ILE A 115 -12.74 8.62 -8.69
CA ILE A 115 -12.70 7.24 -8.20
C ILE A 115 -12.92 7.23 -6.68
N SER A 116 -13.91 6.47 -6.24
CA SER A 116 -14.17 6.25 -4.81
C SER A 116 -13.09 5.35 -4.18
N PRO A 117 -12.55 5.67 -2.99
CA PRO A 117 -11.60 4.79 -2.31
C PRO A 117 -12.22 3.42 -1.98
N PHE A 118 -13.56 3.32 -1.87
CA PHE A 118 -14.25 2.07 -1.56
C PHE A 118 -14.21 1.04 -2.71
N ILE A 119 -13.81 1.39 -3.93
CA ILE A 119 -13.69 0.40 -5.01
C ILE A 119 -12.26 -0.12 -5.19
N VAL A 120 -11.29 0.39 -4.42
CA VAL A 120 -9.89 0.01 -4.54
C VAL A 120 -9.54 -1.19 -3.66
N CYS A 121 -8.69 -2.08 -4.19
CA CYS A 121 -8.15 -3.22 -3.47
C CYS A 121 -6.87 -2.83 -2.72
N PHE A 122 -6.97 -2.68 -1.41
CA PHE A 122 -5.81 -2.37 -0.55
C PHE A 122 -5.13 -3.61 0.05
N ASN A 123 -5.67 -4.80 -0.20
CA ASN A 123 -5.10 -6.05 0.30
C ASN A 123 -3.78 -6.41 -0.39
N GLN A 124 -3.56 -5.88 -1.59
CA GLN A 124 -2.35 -6.09 -2.39
C GLN A 124 -1.69 -4.72 -2.62
N PRO A 125 -0.69 -4.32 -1.81
CA PRO A 125 -0.09 -2.99 -1.91
C PRO A 125 0.50 -2.70 -3.30
N ILE A 126 0.95 -3.72 -4.02
CA ILE A 126 1.45 -3.61 -5.39
C ILE A 126 0.41 -3.03 -6.36
N THR A 127 -0.88 -3.34 -6.18
CA THR A 127 -1.94 -2.82 -7.05
C THR A 127 -2.03 -1.30 -6.93
N ILE A 128 -1.93 -0.79 -5.70
CA ILE A 128 -1.92 0.65 -5.42
C ILE A 128 -0.63 1.28 -5.98
N ALA A 129 0.52 0.65 -5.74
CA ALA A 129 1.80 1.13 -6.24
C ALA A 129 1.80 1.26 -7.77
N MET A 130 1.27 0.28 -8.49
CA MET A 130 1.16 0.32 -9.95
C MET A 130 0.18 1.39 -10.45
N MET A 131 -0.95 1.59 -9.76
CA MET A 131 -1.86 2.69 -10.08
C MET A 131 -1.15 4.05 -9.96
N MET A 132 -0.38 4.24 -8.89
CA MET A 132 0.37 5.48 -8.64
C MET A 132 1.61 5.61 -9.53
N TYR A 133 2.20 4.50 -9.99
CA TYR A 133 3.34 4.49 -10.90
C TYR A 133 3.01 5.14 -12.25
N ASN A 134 1.76 5.03 -12.71
CA ASN A 134 1.32 5.73 -13.92
C ASN A 134 1.05 7.24 -13.69
N ARG A 135 1.25 7.70 -12.46
CA ARG A 135 0.93 9.05 -11.97
C ARG A 135 2.12 9.67 -11.22
N LEU A 136 3.36 9.26 -11.54
CA LEU A 136 4.56 9.71 -10.80
C LEU A 136 4.75 11.23 -10.79
N ASN A 137 4.26 11.95 -11.80
CA ASN A 137 4.34 13.40 -11.86
C ASN A 137 3.35 14.10 -10.91
N GLU A 138 2.37 13.38 -10.38
CA GLU A 138 1.31 13.90 -9.51
C GLU A 138 1.58 13.61 -8.03
N VAL A 139 2.66 12.88 -7.71
CA VAL A 139 2.99 12.45 -6.35
C VAL A 139 4.30 13.03 -5.82
N SER A 140 4.39 13.15 -4.50
CA SER A 140 5.59 13.60 -3.81
C SER A 140 6.76 12.61 -3.94
N GLU A 141 7.99 13.08 -3.70
CA GLU A 141 9.18 12.23 -3.67
C GLU A 141 9.09 11.12 -2.62
N ASP A 142 8.46 11.38 -1.48
CA ASP A 142 8.24 10.36 -0.46
C ASP A 142 7.31 9.25 -0.94
N SER A 143 6.24 9.61 -1.67
CA SER A 143 5.37 8.64 -2.34
C SER A 143 6.10 7.83 -3.40
N LYS A 144 7.01 8.45 -4.17
CA LYS A 144 7.87 7.74 -5.13
C LYS A 144 8.75 6.70 -4.44
N LYS A 145 9.29 7.01 -3.27
CA LYS A 145 10.06 6.04 -2.48
C LYS A 145 9.21 4.85 -2.04
N VAL A 146 7.97 5.09 -1.58
CA VAL A 146 7.03 4.02 -1.22
C VAL A 146 6.73 3.13 -2.41
N ILE A 147 6.43 3.72 -3.58
CA ILE A 147 6.17 2.98 -4.83
C ILE A 147 7.37 2.10 -5.19
N ALA A 148 8.57 2.66 -5.20
CA ALA A 148 9.78 1.90 -5.54
C ALA A 148 10.02 0.73 -4.58
N GLU A 149 9.89 0.96 -3.27
CA GLU A 149 10.09 -0.11 -2.26
C GLU A 149 9.03 -1.22 -2.42
N MET A 150 7.77 -0.86 -2.71
CA MET A 150 6.71 -1.83 -2.97
C MET A 150 7.00 -2.66 -4.22
N LEU A 151 7.47 -2.04 -5.31
CA LEU A 151 7.89 -2.74 -6.52
C LEU A 151 9.05 -3.70 -6.23
N LEU A 152 10.11 -3.20 -5.59
CA LEU A 152 11.32 -3.97 -5.25
C LEU A 152 11.05 -5.15 -4.31
N ASN A 153 10.05 -5.05 -3.43
CA ASN A 153 9.68 -6.12 -2.50
C ASN A 153 8.70 -7.12 -3.10
N TYR A 154 7.93 -6.73 -4.11
CA TYR A 154 6.97 -7.62 -4.77
C TYR A 154 7.63 -8.44 -5.88
N PHE A 155 8.43 -7.81 -6.71
CA PHE A 155 9.16 -8.47 -7.80
C PHE A 155 10.52 -8.99 -7.30
N SER A 156 11.20 -9.78 -8.14
CA SER A 156 12.54 -10.30 -7.86
C SER A 156 13.60 -9.34 -8.40
N PRO A 157 14.10 -8.35 -7.62
CA PRO A 157 15.14 -7.46 -8.10
C PRO A 157 16.46 -8.23 -8.27
N VAL A 158 17.28 -7.75 -9.19
CA VAL A 158 18.67 -8.19 -9.35
C VAL A 158 19.60 -7.25 -8.58
N GLU A 159 20.74 -7.77 -8.15
CA GLU A 159 21.80 -6.98 -7.52
C GLU A 159 22.78 -6.45 -8.58
N VAL A 160 22.93 -5.13 -8.65
CA VAL A 160 23.83 -4.42 -9.56
C VAL A 160 24.73 -3.51 -8.73
N ASN A 161 26.00 -3.87 -8.56
CA ASN A 161 26.98 -3.10 -7.76
C ASN A 161 26.47 -2.68 -6.36
N GLY A 162 25.72 -3.56 -5.68
CA GLY A 162 25.14 -3.28 -4.37
C GLY A 162 23.88 -2.40 -4.38
N CYS A 163 23.24 -2.26 -5.55
CA CYS A 163 21.89 -1.75 -5.70
C CYS A 163 20.92 -2.89 -6.00
N ARG A 164 19.75 -2.88 -5.35
CA ARG A 164 18.60 -3.71 -5.75
C ARG A 164 17.88 -3.03 -6.91
N VAL A 165 17.78 -3.68 -8.06
CA VAL A 165 17.26 -3.07 -9.29
C VAL A 165 16.23 -3.97 -9.97
N LEU A 166 15.13 -3.38 -10.42
CA LEU A 166 14.20 -3.98 -11.38
C LEU A 166 14.47 -3.40 -12.77
N ILE A 167 15.00 -4.23 -13.67
CA ILE A 167 15.40 -3.82 -15.01
C ILE A 167 14.25 -4.06 -15.99
N SER A 168 14.05 -3.12 -16.90
CA SER A 168 13.19 -3.26 -18.07
C SER A 168 13.87 -2.61 -19.29
N TYR A 169 13.20 -2.61 -20.43
CA TYR A 169 13.68 -2.03 -21.68
C TYR A 169 12.71 -0.95 -22.15
N ASP A 170 13.24 0.17 -22.64
CA ASP A 170 12.43 1.21 -23.26
C ASP A 170 11.98 0.81 -24.67
N GLY A 171 11.24 1.70 -25.34
CA GLY A 171 10.77 1.47 -26.72
C GLY A 171 11.88 1.37 -27.77
N GLU A 172 13.11 1.77 -27.43
CA GLU A 172 14.31 1.67 -28.27
C GLU A 172 15.17 0.44 -27.91
N GLY A 173 14.73 -0.38 -26.96
CA GLY A 173 15.47 -1.54 -26.47
C GLY A 173 16.62 -1.20 -25.53
N ARG A 174 16.70 0.03 -24.99
CA ARG A 174 17.71 0.40 -24.00
C ARG A 174 17.28 -0.06 -22.61
N PRO A 175 18.16 -0.72 -21.84
CA PRO A 175 17.81 -1.19 -20.51
C PRO A 175 17.79 -0.02 -19.50
N TYR A 176 16.80 -0.02 -18.62
CA TYR A 176 16.65 0.99 -17.56
C TYR A 176 16.08 0.36 -16.29
N ALA A 177 16.22 1.06 -15.16
CA ALA A 177 15.62 0.68 -13.90
C ALA A 177 14.19 1.23 -13.77
N ILE A 178 13.19 0.34 -13.71
CA ILE A 178 11.83 0.69 -13.28
C ILE A 178 11.86 1.20 -11.84
N ALA A 179 12.56 0.47 -10.97
CA ALA A 179 12.83 0.85 -9.59
C ALA A 179 14.23 0.40 -9.18
N ALA A 180 14.93 1.24 -8.44
CA ALA A 180 16.24 0.92 -7.88
C ALA A 180 16.36 1.45 -6.46
N LYS A 181 17.06 0.69 -5.60
CA LYS A 181 17.49 1.12 -4.27
C LYS A 181 18.99 0.95 -4.18
N CYS A 182 19.70 2.06 -4.32
CA CYS A 182 21.15 2.15 -4.26
C CYS A 182 21.62 2.67 -2.91
N ARG A 183 22.73 2.13 -2.40
CA ARG A 183 23.32 2.60 -1.13
C ARG A 183 23.73 4.08 -1.16
N LYS A 184 24.29 4.55 -2.29
CA LYS A 184 24.81 5.92 -2.43
C LYS A 184 23.76 6.90 -2.96
N GLU A 185 23.01 6.51 -3.98
CA GLU A 185 22.06 7.40 -4.68
C GLU A 185 20.64 7.34 -4.12
N GLY A 186 20.38 6.45 -3.15
CA GLY A 186 19.06 6.23 -2.58
C GLY A 186 18.12 5.51 -3.55
N ILE A 187 16.83 5.84 -3.44
CA ILE A 187 15.78 5.23 -4.25
C ILE A 187 15.60 6.01 -5.55
N LYS A 188 15.42 5.30 -6.67
CA LYS A 188 15.17 5.85 -8.01
C LYS A 188 14.03 5.09 -8.70
N LEU A 189 13.27 5.79 -9.53
CA LEU A 189 12.27 5.25 -10.46
C LEU A 189 12.58 5.73 -11.88
N ASN A 190 12.30 4.92 -12.90
CA ASN A 190 12.56 5.25 -14.32
C ASN A 190 13.97 5.83 -14.55
N TYR A 191 15.00 5.12 -14.10
CA TYR A 191 16.38 5.62 -14.07
C TYR A 191 17.31 4.84 -14.99
N TYR A 192 18.11 5.57 -15.78
CA TYR A 192 19.14 5.00 -16.63
C TYR A 192 20.48 5.02 -15.90
N CYS A 193 21.22 3.91 -15.96
CA CYS A 193 22.51 3.76 -15.31
C CYS A 193 23.44 2.90 -16.17
N SER A 194 24.67 3.36 -16.40
CA SER A 194 25.67 2.66 -17.20
C SER A 194 26.01 1.26 -16.68
N GLU A 195 25.85 1.02 -15.38
CA GLU A 195 26.11 -0.29 -14.79
C GLU A 195 25.04 -1.33 -15.17
N ILE A 196 23.80 -0.87 -15.41
CA ILE A 196 22.72 -1.73 -15.93
C ILE A 196 23.04 -2.16 -17.36
N GLU A 197 23.45 -1.21 -18.21
CA GLU A 197 23.85 -1.48 -19.60
C GLU A 197 24.98 -2.51 -19.68
N LYS A 198 26.01 -2.37 -18.83
CA LYS A 198 27.14 -3.30 -18.77
C LYS A 198 26.71 -4.72 -18.40
N ILE A 199 25.80 -4.88 -17.44
CA ILE A 199 25.35 -6.21 -17.00
C ILE A 199 24.48 -6.85 -18.07
N VAL A 200 23.52 -6.11 -18.62
CA VAL A 200 22.65 -6.61 -19.69
C VAL A 200 23.47 -6.98 -20.92
N GLY A 201 24.45 -6.16 -21.31
CA GLY A 201 25.36 -6.46 -22.42
C GLY A 201 26.14 -7.77 -22.23
N LYS A 202 26.62 -8.05 -21.02
CA LYS A 202 27.28 -9.32 -20.68
C LYS A 202 26.34 -10.51 -20.79
N VAL A 203 25.11 -10.39 -20.26
CA VAL A 203 24.10 -11.46 -20.31
C VAL A 203 23.71 -11.76 -21.76
N ASN A 204 23.45 -10.73 -22.57
CA ASN A 204 23.08 -10.89 -23.98
C ASN A 204 24.22 -11.50 -24.81
N ALA A 205 25.48 -11.19 -24.47
CA ALA A 205 26.65 -11.82 -25.09
C ALA A 205 26.76 -13.32 -24.78
N THR A 206 26.21 -13.78 -23.66
CA THR A 206 26.20 -15.20 -23.26
C THR A 206 24.97 -15.98 -23.75
N LEU A 207 23.90 -15.31 -24.20
CA LEU A 207 22.71 -15.98 -24.71
C LEU A 207 22.96 -16.62 -26.10
N PRO A 208 22.42 -17.84 -26.36
CA PRO A 208 22.47 -18.47 -27.68
C PRO A 208 21.83 -17.58 -28.75
N ARG A 209 22.36 -17.61 -29.98
CA ARG A 209 21.97 -16.69 -31.07
C ARG A 209 20.46 -16.69 -31.42
N GLY A 210 19.69 -17.71 -31.03
CA GLY A 210 18.24 -17.81 -31.24
C GLY A 210 17.37 -17.18 -30.14
N LEU A 211 17.97 -16.63 -29.09
CA LEU A 211 17.30 -15.98 -27.95
C LEU A 211 17.80 -14.54 -27.71
N ARG A 212 18.54 -13.99 -28.67
CA ARG A 212 19.02 -12.60 -28.67
C ARG A 212 18.04 -11.69 -29.38
#